data_AF-A0A5N8YL34-F1
#
_entry.id   AF-A0A5N8YL34-F1
#
_cell.length_a   1.000
_cell.length_b   1.000
_cell.length_c   1.000
_cell.angle_alpha   90.00
_cell.angle_beta   90.00
_cell.angle_gamma   90.00
#
_symmetry.space_group_name_H-M   'P 1'
#
loop_
_entity.id
_entity.type
_entity.pdbx_description
1 polymer ?
#
loop_
_entity_poly.entity_id
_entity_poly.type
_entity_poly.pdbx_seq_one_letter_code
_entity_poly.pdbx_strand_id
1 'polypeptide(L)'
;MSKWSNASSLQKINNPTNEAYEAKIHAPEITFIGAEEQPDFATADITFYPDKSVIELKSLKLYFYQFRNTHISYERIINTIYDDLMNIYSPKRIRLVMKFNVRGGITSQLTIDSDWKVRGGKEEFNDWAKSE
;
A
#
# COMPACT_ATOMS: atom_id res chain seq x y z
N MET A 1 9.06 -4.13 19.32
CA MET A 1 7.90 -3.42 18.77
C MET A 1 6.95 -4.47 18.21
N SER A 2 5.67 -4.44 18.60
CA SER A 2 4.65 -5.32 18.02
C SER A 2 4.65 -5.16 16.50
N LYS A 3 4.93 -6.24 15.76
CA LYS A 3 4.81 -6.25 14.30
C LYS A 3 3.32 -6.41 13.98
N TRP A 4 2.72 -5.39 13.37
CA TRP A 4 1.31 -5.38 12.94
C TRP A 4 1.06 -6.28 11.72
N SER A 5 2.11 -6.86 11.16
CA SER A 5 2.12 -7.65 9.93
C SER A 5 3.31 -8.62 9.89
N ASN A 6 3.18 -9.64 9.05
CA ASN A 6 4.23 -10.55 8.62
C ASN A 6 4.74 -10.14 7.24
N ALA A 7 5.60 -9.11 7.18
CA ALA A 7 6.19 -8.61 5.94
C ALA A 7 7.01 -9.68 5.18
N SER A 8 7.58 -10.66 5.88
CA SER A 8 8.31 -11.77 5.24
C SER A 8 7.45 -12.69 4.37
N SER A 9 6.13 -12.57 4.42
CA SER A 9 5.23 -13.27 3.49
C SER A 9 5.27 -12.68 2.07
N LEU A 10 5.75 -11.44 1.90
CA LEU A 10 5.86 -10.76 0.60
C LEU A 10 7.03 -11.33 -0.21
N GLN A 11 6.76 -11.64 -1.48
CA GLN A 11 7.74 -12.13 -2.43
C GLN A 11 8.00 -11.10 -3.52
N LYS A 12 9.20 -11.15 -4.09
CA LYS A 12 9.67 -10.26 -5.17
C LYS A 12 10.00 -11.10 -6.39
N ILE A 13 9.72 -10.56 -7.57
CA ILE A 13 10.22 -11.10 -8.85
C ILE A 13 11.27 -10.11 -9.39
N ASN A 14 12.26 -10.60 -10.14
CA ASN A 14 13.23 -9.72 -10.80
C ASN A 14 12.52 -8.79 -11.78
N ASN A 15 12.89 -7.52 -11.79
CA ASN A 15 12.41 -6.60 -12.81
C ASN A 15 12.96 -7.05 -14.19
N PRO A 16 12.11 -7.30 -15.20
CA PRO A 16 12.55 -7.79 -16.51
C PRO A 16 13.27 -6.74 -17.37
N THR A 17 13.24 -5.46 -16.99
CA THR A 17 13.83 -4.36 -17.77
C THR A 17 14.43 -3.28 -16.89
N ASN A 18 15.36 -2.51 -17.44
CA ASN A 18 15.87 -1.29 -16.79
C ASN A 18 15.13 -0.02 -17.23
N GLU A 19 14.26 -0.13 -18.24
CA GLU A 19 13.45 0.98 -18.74
C GLU A 19 12.42 1.43 -17.70
N ALA A 20 12.05 2.70 -17.75
CA ALA A 20 11.07 3.28 -16.84
C ALA A 20 9.65 2.84 -17.22
N TYR A 21 8.90 2.31 -16.26
CA TYR A 21 7.46 2.06 -16.38
C TYR A 21 6.79 2.18 -15.02
N GLU A 22 5.49 2.40 -15.03
CA GLU A 22 4.65 2.35 -13.83
C GLU A 22 3.80 1.07 -13.82
N ALA A 23 3.64 0.48 -12.64
CA ALA A 23 2.65 -0.55 -12.38
C ALA A 23 1.53 0.05 -11.51
N LYS A 24 0.29 -0.06 -11.98
CA LYS A 24 -0.92 0.30 -11.21
C LYS A 24 -1.60 -0.99 -10.77
N ILE A 25 -1.59 -1.24 -9.47
CA ILE A 25 -2.15 -2.44 -8.86
C ILE A 25 -3.36 -2.03 -8.03
N HIS A 26 -4.51 -2.63 -8.33
CA HIS A 26 -5.74 -2.45 -7.57
C HIS A 26 -6.01 -3.71 -6.74
N ALA A 27 -6.09 -3.54 -5.42
CA ALA A 27 -6.42 -4.59 -4.47
C ALA A 27 -7.78 -4.27 -3.81
N PRO A 28 -8.89 -4.86 -4.30
CA PRO A 28 -10.24 -4.53 -3.83
C PRO A 28 -10.64 -5.21 -2.51
N GLU A 29 -9.86 -6.18 -2.03
CA GLU A 29 -10.25 -7.10 -0.95
C GLU A 29 -9.33 -6.95 0.27
N ILE A 30 -9.46 -5.85 1.01
CA ILE A 30 -8.78 -5.68 2.29
C ILE A 30 -9.84 -5.59 3.39
N THR A 31 -9.68 -6.37 4.44
CA THR A 31 -10.56 -6.35 5.61
C THR A 31 -9.75 -6.50 6.89
N PHE A 32 -10.22 -5.90 7.97
CA PHE A 32 -9.57 -5.88 9.28
C PHE A 32 -10.61 -5.52 10.34
N ILE A 33 -10.23 -5.57 11.63
CA ILE A 33 -11.13 -5.24 12.73
C ILE A 33 -10.92 -3.77 13.13
N GLY A 34 -11.98 -2.97 13.04
CA GLY A 34 -11.99 -1.55 13.42
C GLY A 34 -12.27 -1.32 14.90
N ALA A 35 -12.54 -0.05 15.28
CA ALA A 35 -12.64 0.41 16.67
C ALA A 35 -13.76 -0.23 17.52
N GLU A 36 -14.78 -0.84 16.90
CA GLU A 36 -15.93 -1.45 17.58
C GLU A 36 -15.98 -2.99 17.43
N GLU A 37 -14.82 -3.63 17.22
CA GLU A 37 -14.72 -5.08 16.95
C GLU A 37 -15.49 -5.56 15.70
N GLN A 38 -15.97 -4.63 14.87
CA GLN A 38 -16.64 -4.93 13.61
C GLN A 38 -15.64 -4.97 12.44
N PRO A 39 -15.89 -5.82 11.43
CA PRO A 39 -15.06 -5.88 10.25
C PRO A 39 -15.20 -4.60 9.43
N ASP A 40 -14.08 -3.93 9.21
CA ASP A 40 -13.91 -2.86 8.23
C ASP A 40 -13.41 -3.40 6.91
N PHE A 41 -13.69 -2.64 5.85
CA PHE A 41 -13.33 -2.98 4.48
C PHE A 41 -12.65 -1.79 3.83
N ALA A 42 -11.64 -2.08 3.02
CA ALA A 42 -10.91 -1.11 2.26
C ALA A 42 -10.47 -1.67 0.90
N THR A 43 -10.16 -0.75 0.00
CA THR A 43 -9.40 -1.03 -1.22
C THR A 43 -8.06 -0.33 -1.16
N ALA A 44 -7.06 -0.87 -1.85
CA ALA A 44 -5.76 -0.22 -2.03
C ALA A 44 -5.43 -0.06 -3.51
N ASP A 45 -5.13 1.17 -3.92
CA ASP A 45 -4.52 1.50 -5.20
C ASP A 45 -3.02 1.74 -4.96
N ILE A 46 -2.18 0.93 -5.59
CA ILE A 46 -0.72 1.02 -5.48
C ILE A 46 -0.17 1.43 -6.84
N THR A 47 0.48 2.59 -6.90
CA THR A 47 1.34 2.98 -8.01
C THR A 47 2.78 2.64 -7.64
N PHE A 48 3.44 1.84 -8.48
CA PHE A 48 4.75 1.28 -8.18
C PHE A 48 5.70 1.48 -9.36
N TYR A 49 6.82 2.15 -9.10
CA TYR A 49 7.92 2.35 -10.03
C TYR A 49 9.09 1.45 -9.61
N PRO A 50 9.32 0.33 -10.31
CA PRO A 50 10.31 -0.66 -9.88
C PRO A 50 11.75 -0.14 -9.98
N ASP A 51 12.59 -0.68 -9.10
CA ASP A 51 14.04 -0.70 -9.28
C ASP A 51 14.46 -2.11 -9.74
N LYS A 52 15.14 -2.90 -8.91
CA LYS A 52 15.60 -4.26 -9.26
C LYS A 52 14.52 -5.33 -9.21
N SER A 53 13.38 -5.04 -8.58
CA SER A 53 12.32 -6.04 -8.37
C SER A 53 10.92 -5.47 -8.54
N VAL A 54 9.99 -6.36 -8.89
CA VAL A 54 8.55 -6.10 -8.95
C VAL A 54 7.80 -6.90 -7.89
N ILE A 55 6.58 -6.47 -7.59
CA ILE A 55 5.69 -7.12 -6.64
C ILE A 55 5.15 -8.43 -7.23
N GLU A 56 5.25 -9.53 -6.47
CA GLU A 56 4.58 -10.79 -6.80
C GLU A 56 3.13 -10.75 -6.28
N LEU A 57 2.15 -10.76 -7.20
CA LEU A 57 0.75 -10.46 -6.88
C LEU A 57 0.09 -11.50 -5.95
N LYS A 58 0.47 -12.78 -6.01
CA LYS A 58 -0.10 -13.81 -5.13
C LYS A 58 0.29 -13.57 -3.68
N SER A 59 1.56 -13.25 -3.41
CA SER A 59 2.09 -12.95 -2.10
C SER A 59 1.51 -11.66 -1.55
N LEU A 60 1.33 -10.62 -2.40
CA LEU A 60 0.65 -9.39 -2.02
C LEU A 60 -0.79 -9.65 -1.56
N LYS A 61 -1.54 -10.48 -2.30
CA LYS A 61 -2.90 -10.88 -1.91
C LYS A 61 -2.91 -11.58 -0.54
N LEU A 62 -2.03 -12.56 -0.34
CA LEU A 62 -1.94 -13.29 0.93
C LEU A 62 -1.51 -12.38 2.10
N TYR A 63 -0.61 -11.43 1.82
CA TYR A 63 -0.21 -10.40 2.76
C TYR A 63 -1.41 -9.55 3.18
N PHE A 64 -2.33 -9.15 2.27
CA PHE A 64 -3.53 -8.43 2.69
C PHE A 64 -4.51 -9.28 3.51
N TYR A 65 -4.66 -10.57 3.20
CA TYR A 65 -5.57 -11.46 3.92
C TYR A 65 -5.21 -11.63 5.40
N GLN A 66 -3.95 -11.40 5.79
CA GLN A 66 -3.53 -11.51 7.19
C GLN A 66 -4.23 -10.50 8.11
N PHE A 67 -4.66 -9.35 7.58
CA PHE A 67 -5.23 -8.28 8.39
C PHE A 67 -6.66 -8.57 8.84
N ARG A 68 -7.33 -9.58 8.27
CA ARG A 68 -8.75 -9.90 8.49
C ARG A 68 -9.18 -9.92 9.96
N ASN A 69 -8.35 -10.50 10.83
CA ASN A 69 -8.63 -10.64 12.25
C ASN A 69 -7.76 -9.72 13.12
N THR A 70 -7.14 -8.70 12.52
CA THR A 70 -6.24 -7.78 13.22
C THR A 70 -7.00 -6.52 13.60
N HIS A 71 -6.98 -6.16 14.89
CA HIS A 71 -7.55 -4.90 15.39
C HIS A 71 -6.60 -3.73 15.10
N ILE A 72 -6.90 -2.91 14.10
CA ILE A 72 -5.98 -1.92 13.55
C ILE A 72 -6.72 -0.68 13.02
N SER A 73 -6.19 0.52 13.27
CA SER A 73 -6.78 1.76 12.75
C SER A 73 -6.43 1.99 11.29
N TYR A 74 -7.18 2.87 10.61
CA TYR A 74 -6.97 3.21 9.20
C TYR A 74 -5.58 3.82 8.97
N GLU A 75 -5.16 4.70 9.88
CA GLU A 75 -3.85 5.36 9.87
C GLU A 75 -2.73 4.36 10.13
N ARG A 76 -2.97 3.38 11.00
CA ARG A 76 -1.98 2.34 11.30
C ARG A 76 -1.81 1.40 10.12
N ILE A 77 -2.89 0.88 9.55
CA ILE A 77 -2.81 -0.11 8.47
C ILE A 77 -2.13 0.45 7.22
N ILE A 78 -2.43 1.70 6.82
CA ILE A 78 -1.77 2.29 5.65
C ILE A 78 -0.26 2.49 5.88
N ASN A 79 0.16 2.93 7.08
CA ASN A 79 1.58 3.08 7.38
C ASN A 79 2.28 1.71 7.46
N THR A 80 1.64 0.70 8.07
CA THR A 80 2.17 -0.67 8.10
C THR A 80 2.38 -1.23 6.71
N ILE A 81 1.38 -1.13 5.83
CA ILE A 81 1.48 -1.60 4.44
C ILE A 81 2.57 -0.81 3.70
N TYR A 82 2.58 0.52 3.80
CA TYR A 82 3.59 1.35 3.15
C TYR A 82 5.02 0.97 3.59
N ASP A 83 5.27 0.86 4.89
CA ASP A 83 6.58 0.55 5.44
C ASP A 83 7.04 -0.86 4.99
N ASP A 84 6.14 -1.85 5.03
CA ASP A 84 6.44 -3.21 4.59
C ASP A 84 6.77 -3.26 3.09
N LEU A 85 5.96 -2.63 2.24
CA LEU A 85 6.21 -2.58 0.80
C LEU A 85 7.52 -1.84 0.48
N MET A 86 7.80 -0.73 1.15
CA MET A 86 9.04 0.03 0.95
C MET A 86 10.27 -0.79 1.38
N ASN A 87 10.20 -1.46 2.53
CA ASN A 87 11.29 -2.27 3.07
C ASN A 87 11.56 -3.52 2.22
N ILE A 88 10.50 -4.17 1.74
CA ILE A 88 10.63 -5.38 0.92
C ILE A 88 11.09 -5.00 -0.48
N TYR A 89 10.47 -4.03 -1.14
CA TYR A 89 10.70 -3.86 -2.58
C TYR A 89 11.76 -2.81 -2.93
N SER A 90 12.06 -1.87 -2.03
CA SER A 90 12.96 -0.72 -2.28
C SER A 90 12.77 -0.09 -3.68
N PRO A 91 11.53 0.26 -4.07
CA PRO A 91 11.24 0.80 -5.40
C PRO A 91 11.83 2.20 -5.58
N LYS A 92 11.88 2.66 -6.84
CA LYS A 92 12.15 4.07 -7.15
C LYS A 92 11.06 4.98 -6.60
N ARG A 93 9.80 4.53 -6.67
CA ARG A 93 8.66 5.18 -6.03
C ARG A 93 7.56 4.17 -5.71
N ILE A 94 6.88 4.40 -4.60
CA ILE A 94 5.59 3.80 -4.31
C ILE A 94 4.61 4.87 -3.82
N ARG A 95 3.41 4.87 -4.40
CA ARG A 95 2.27 5.62 -3.90
C ARG A 95 1.18 4.63 -3.52
N LEU A 96 0.72 4.71 -2.28
CA LEU A 96 -0.33 3.89 -1.73
C LEU A 96 -1.52 4.78 -1.40
N VAL A 97 -2.67 4.51 -2.03
CA VAL A 97 -3.95 5.12 -1.71
C VAL A 97 -4.84 4.03 -1.13
N MET A 98 -5.33 4.22 0.09
CA MET A 98 -6.32 3.33 0.70
C MET A 98 -7.66 4.04 0.84
N LYS A 99 -8.72 3.40 0.35
CA LYS A 99 -10.10 3.90 0.45
C LYS A 99 -10.88 3.00 1.39
N PHE A 100 -11.46 3.57 2.44
CA PHE A 100 -12.18 2.84 3.48
C PHE A 100 -13.68 3.00 3.26
N ASN A 101 -14.43 1.92 3.48
CA ASN A 101 -15.88 1.92 3.37
C ASN A 101 -16.54 2.84 4.41
N VAL A 102 -17.80 3.20 4.14
CA VAL A 102 -18.59 4.13 4.98
C VAL A 102 -18.72 3.60 6.41
N ARG A 103 -18.44 4.46 7.40
CA ARG A 103 -18.78 4.28 8.82
C ARG A 103 -19.45 5.53 9.35
N GLY A 104 -20.62 5.38 9.98
CA GLY A 104 -21.39 6.51 10.50
C GLY A 104 -21.76 7.57 9.44
N GLY A 105 -21.88 7.17 8.18
CA GLY A 105 -22.13 8.09 7.06
C GLY A 105 -20.88 8.80 6.51
N ILE A 106 -19.68 8.47 7.01
CA ILE A 106 -18.40 9.10 6.63
C ILE A 106 -17.51 8.08 5.93
N THR A 107 -16.89 8.47 4.82
CA THR A 107 -15.80 7.72 4.18
C THR A 107 -14.46 8.38 4.47
N SER A 108 -13.39 7.60 4.43
CA SER A 108 -12.03 8.10 4.53
C SER A 108 -11.18 7.56 3.38
N GLN A 109 -10.31 8.40 2.85
CA GLN A 109 -9.27 8.03 1.92
C GLN A 109 -7.95 8.54 2.46
N LEU A 110 -6.98 7.65 2.60
CA LEU A 110 -5.64 7.97 3.05
C LEU A 110 -4.66 7.75 1.90
N THR A 111 -3.61 8.56 1.84
CA THR A 111 -2.59 8.46 0.79
C THR A 111 -1.22 8.68 1.37
N ILE A 112 -0.26 7.83 0.97
CA ILE A 112 1.16 8.01 1.24
C ILE A 112 1.89 7.89 -0.10
N ASP A 113 2.78 8.85 -0.38
CA ASP A 113 3.68 8.80 -1.53
C ASP A 113 5.12 8.90 -1.05
N SER A 114 5.97 7.98 -1.51
CA SER A 114 7.39 8.00 -1.16
C SER A 114 8.14 9.20 -1.78
N ASP A 115 7.60 9.81 -2.83
CA ASP A 115 8.24 10.93 -3.52
C ASP A 115 7.87 12.31 -2.95
N TRP A 116 6.91 12.39 -2.03
CA TRP A 116 6.60 13.64 -1.35
C TRP A 116 7.83 14.17 -0.59
N LYS A 117 8.15 15.46 -0.81
CA LYS A 117 9.26 16.16 -0.18
C LYS A 117 9.21 16.10 1.33
N VAL A 118 8.00 16.20 1.90
CA VAL A 118 7.75 16.13 3.34
C VAL A 118 8.08 14.74 3.94
N ARG A 119 8.24 13.71 3.10
CA ARG A 119 8.69 12.36 3.48
C ARG A 119 10.12 12.05 3.01
N GLY A 120 10.87 13.06 2.56
CA GLY A 120 12.25 12.91 2.07
C GLY A 120 12.36 12.53 0.59
N GLY A 121 11.25 12.52 -0.14
CA GLY A 121 11.24 12.37 -1.60
C GLY A 121 11.74 13.63 -2.33
N LYS A 122 11.80 13.55 -3.66
CA LYS A 122 12.40 14.60 -4.49
C LYS A 122 11.37 15.40 -5.30
N GLU A 123 10.09 15.03 -5.23
CA GLU A 123 9.04 15.53 -6.14
C GLU A 123 9.44 15.30 -7.60
N GLU A 124 10.09 14.17 -7.87
CA GLU A 124 10.54 13.76 -9.20
C GLU A 124 9.36 13.35 -10.10
N PHE A 125 8.28 12.84 -9.49
CA PHE A 125 7.13 12.29 -10.19
C PHE A 125 5.91 13.23 -10.08
N ASN A 126 5.45 13.73 -11.24
CA ASN A 126 4.41 14.78 -11.34
C ASN A 126 3.10 14.29 -12.01
N ASP A 127 2.87 12.99 -11.99
CA ASP A 127 1.70 12.29 -12.56
C ASP A 127 0.36 12.64 -11.88
N TRP A 128 0.38 13.20 -10.66
CA TRP A 128 -0.81 13.66 -9.95
C TRP A 128 -1.33 15.02 -10.42
N ALA A 129 -0.52 15.79 -11.17
CA ALA A 129 -0.92 17.11 -11.67
C ALA A 129 -1.82 17.04 -12.92
N LYS A 130 -2.10 15.84 -13.46
CA LYS A 130 -2.79 15.65 -14.75
C LYS A 130 -4.03 14.75 -14.73
N SER A 131 -4.58 14.44 -13.56
CA SER A 131 -5.92 13.83 -13.51
C SER A 131 -6.96 14.96 -13.46
N GLU A 132 -7.37 15.43 -14.64
CA GLU A 132 -8.67 16.10 -14.83
C GLU A 132 -9.81 15.08 -14.69
#